data_AF-A0A8B8AIW6-F1
#
_entry.id   AF-A0A8B8AIW6-F1
#
_cell.length_a   1.000
_cell.length_b   1.000
_cell.length_c   1.000
_cell.angle_alpha   90.00
_cell.angle_beta   90.00
_cell.angle_gamma   90.00
#
_symmetry.space_group_name_H-M   'P 1'
#
loop_
_entity.id
_entity.type
_entity.pdbx_description
1 polymer ?
#
loop_
_entity_poly.entity_id
_entity_poly.type
_entity_poly.pdbx_seq_one_letter_code
_entity_poly.pdbx_strand_id
1 'polypeptide(L)'
;MMARLCISALHFNENGQRYQATTKDGEVRWQISYPKGKKGEQAVVKPCKTAVTYDYVEVLRINLCERRRQHPTYSKSRIDAGTVFGYRPPSLTSNYQGFVKEDLVATRRSRFQH
;
A
#
# COMPACT_ATOMS: atom_id res chain seq x y z
N MET A 1 2.30 -6.23 9.04
CA MET A 1 2.82 -6.03 7.66
C MET A 1 1.92 -6.70 6.62
N MET A 2 1.64 -8.01 6.73
CA MET A 2 0.87 -8.77 5.71
C MET A 2 -0.49 -8.18 5.33
N ALA A 3 -1.34 -7.85 6.31
CA ALA A 3 -2.66 -7.28 6.00
C ALA A 3 -2.59 -6.04 5.10
N ARG A 4 -1.61 -5.16 5.35
CA ARG A 4 -1.40 -3.96 4.52
C ARG A 4 -0.97 -4.32 3.09
N LEU A 5 -0.06 -5.30 2.94
CA LEU A 5 0.36 -5.75 1.61
C LEU A 5 -0.78 -6.39 0.82
N CYS A 6 -1.60 -7.23 1.47
CA CYS A 6 -2.76 -7.83 0.84
C CYS A 6 -3.78 -6.76 0.40
N ILE A 7 -4.04 -5.76 1.25
CA ILE A 7 -4.92 -4.64 0.89
C ILE A 7 -4.35 -3.85 -0.29
N SER A 8 -3.04 -3.56 -0.30
CA SER A 8 -2.38 -2.90 -1.44
C SER A 8 -2.51 -3.71 -2.73
N ALA A 9 -2.37 -5.04 -2.66
CA ALA A 9 -2.53 -5.92 -3.80
C ALA A 9 -3.98 -5.93 -4.32
N LEU A 10 -4.97 -6.02 -3.44
CA LEU A 10 -6.39 -5.93 -3.81
C LEU A 10 -6.70 -4.57 -4.47
N HIS A 11 -6.22 -3.48 -3.87
CA HIS A 11 -6.39 -2.15 -4.41
C HIS A 11 -5.75 -2.01 -5.79
N PHE A 12 -4.55 -2.56 -5.97
CA PHE A 12 -3.86 -2.58 -7.27
C PHE A 12 -4.60 -3.43 -8.31
N ASN A 13 -5.09 -4.61 -7.94
CA ASN A 13 -5.83 -5.48 -8.86
C ASN A 13 -7.11 -4.80 -9.37
N GLU A 14 -7.83 -4.11 -8.49
CA GLU A 14 -9.05 -3.39 -8.86
C GLU A 14 -8.72 -2.11 -9.67
N ASN A 15 -7.71 -1.35 -9.26
CA ASN A 15 -7.48 0.01 -9.78
C ASN A 15 -6.31 0.15 -10.76
N GLY A 16 -5.56 -0.91 -11.02
CA GLY A 16 -4.35 -0.90 -11.85
C GLY A 16 -4.66 -0.65 -13.33
N GLN A 17 -5.76 -1.23 -13.82
CA GLN A 17 -6.20 -1.17 -15.22
C GLN A 17 -7.31 -0.15 -15.46
N ARG A 18 -7.44 0.88 -14.60
CA ARG A 18 -8.44 1.94 -14.80
C ARG A 18 -8.30 2.63 -16.16
N TYR A 19 -9.42 2.70 -16.87
CA TYR A 19 -9.56 3.37 -18.15
C TYR A 19 -9.38 4.89 -18.06
N GLN A 20 -9.18 5.54 -19.20
CA GLN A 20 -9.24 6.99 -19.30
C GLN A 20 -10.70 7.47 -19.16
N ALA A 21 -10.91 8.51 -18.38
CA ALA A 21 -12.21 9.12 -18.17
C ALA A 21 -12.65 9.88 -19.43
N THR A 22 -13.94 9.85 -19.72
CA THR A 22 -14.57 10.60 -20.81
C THR A 22 -15.46 11.73 -20.28
N THR A 23 -15.70 12.75 -21.09
CA THR A 23 -16.72 13.78 -20.85
C THR A 23 -18.11 13.24 -21.14
N LYS A 24 -19.16 14.02 -20.86
CA LYS A 24 -20.54 13.66 -21.21
C LYS A 24 -20.73 13.48 -22.72
N ASP A 25 -19.93 14.21 -23.51
CA ASP A 25 -19.94 14.17 -24.97
C ASP A 25 -19.09 13.02 -25.54
N GLY A 26 -18.50 12.17 -24.68
CA GLY A 26 -17.71 11.01 -25.06
C GLY A 26 -16.22 11.28 -25.32
N GLU A 27 -15.76 12.51 -25.18
CA GLU A 27 -14.36 12.88 -25.43
C GLU A 27 -13.44 12.46 -24.28
N VAL A 28 -12.26 11.96 -24.60
CA VAL A 28 -11.26 11.55 -23.59
C VAL A 28 -10.72 12.75 -22.82
N ARG A 29 -10.66 12.62 -21.49
CA ARG A 29 -10.18 13.68 -20.60
C ARG A 29 -8.67 13.62 -20.42
N TRP A 30 -8.05 14.78 -20.49
CA TRP A 30 -6.62 14.96 -20.33
C TRP A 30 -6.30 15.95 -19.20
N GLN A 31 -5.12 15.82 -18.60
CA GLN A 31 -4.60 16.75 -17.60
C GLN A 31 -3.19 17.20 -17.99
N ILE A 32 -2.92 18.49 -17.81
CA ILE A 32 -1.60 19.08 -17.98
C ILE A 32 -0.77 18.82 -16.71
N SER A 33 0.46 18.35 -16.89
CA SER A 33 1.44 18.09 -15.82
C SER A 33 2.76 18.78 -16.17
N TYR A 34 3.44 19.31 -15.15
CA TYR A 34 4.78 19.88 -15.29
C TYR A 34 5.78 18.99 -14.52
N PRO A 35 6.49 18.07 -15.20
CA PRO A 35 7.40 17.16 -14.53
C PRO A 35 8.59 17.92 -13.93
N LYS A 36 8.97 17.58 -12.69
CA LYS A 36 10.11 18.21 -12.00
C LYS A 36 11.42 18.14 -12.80
N GLY A 37 11.67 17.03 -13.52
CA GLY A 37 12.87 16.85 -14.35
C GLY A 37 12.97 17.83 -15.53
N LYS A 38 11.87 18.51 -15.88
CA LYS A 38 11.81 19.54 -16.93
C LYS A 38 11.81 20.97 -16.38
N LYS A 39 12.05 21.13 -15.06
CA LYS A 39 12.13 22.44 -14.37
C LYS A 39 10.94 23.39 -14.62
N GLY A 40 9.78 22.85 -14.99
CA GLY A 40 8.60 23.66 -15.33
C GLY A 40 8.61 24.27 -16.73
N GLU A 41 9.67 24.07 -17.52
CA GLU A 41 9.82 24.66 -18.86
C GLU A 41 9.00 23.90 -19.92
N GLN A 42 8.67 22.64 -19.68
CA GLN A 42 7.88 21.80 -20.59
C GLN A 42 6.68 21.19 -19.89
N ALA A 43 5.49 21.48 -20.42
CA ALA A 43 4.24 20.83 -20.06
C ALA A 43 4.10 19.49 -20.78
N VAL A 44 3.59 18.47 -20.10
CA VAL A 44 3.23 17.18 -20.70
C VAL A 44 1.76 16.87 -20.42
N VAL A 45 1.11 16.19 -21.34
CA VAL A 45 -0.28 15.77 -21.20
C VAL A 45 -0.32 14.35 -20.62
N LYS A 46 -1.20 14.12 -19.64
CA LYS A 46 -1.45 12.80 -19.04
C LYS A 46 -2.94 12.44 -19.14
N PRO A 47 -3.28 11.17 -19.38
CA PRO A 47 -4.66 10.74 -19.40
C PRO A 47 -5.27 10.86 -18.00
N CYS A 48 -6.42 11.51 -17.88
CA CYS A 48 -7.22 11.48 -16.65
C CYS A 48 -7.84 10.09 -16.53
N LYS A 49 -7.45 9.30 -15.53
CA LYS A 49 -8.08 7.99 -15.29
C LYS A 49 -9.45 8.15 -14.64
N THR A 50 -10.31 7.14 -14.79
CA THR A 50 -11.57 7.02 -14.06
C THR A 50 -11.34 7.05 -12.55
N ALA A 51 -12.38 7.39 -11.77
CA ALA A 51 -12.29 7.40 -10.31
C ALA A 51 -11.84 6.03 -9.77
N VAL A 52 -11.12 6.07 -8.65
CA VAL A 52 -10.72 4.86 -7.92
C VAL A 52 -11.96 4.25 -7.27
N THR A 53 -12.09 2.93 -7.36
CA THR A 53 -13.13 2.16 -6.69
C THR A 53 -12.54 1.40 -5.51
N TYR A 54 -13.43 0.97 -4.61
CA TYR A 54 -13.07 0.27 -3.37
C TYR A 54 -14.00 -0.93 -3.13
N ASP A 55 -14.45 -1.59 -4.19
CA ASP A 55 -15.44 -2.68 -4.10
C ASP A 55 -14.87 -3.87 -3.32
N TYR A 56 -13.56 -4.09 -3.40
CA TYR A 56 -12.85 -5.06 -2.56
C TYR A 56 -13.08 -4.84 -1.04
N VAL A 57 -13.36 -3.60 -0.60
CA VAL A 57 -13.62 -3.30 0.82
C VAL A 57 -14.95 -3.92 1.27
N GLU A 58 -15.98 -3.84 0.43
CA GLU A 58 -17.28 -4.40 0.76
C GLU A 58 -17.23 -5.94 0.81
N VAL A 59 -16.53 -6.54 -0.15
CA VAL A 59 -16.26 -8.00 -0.15
C VAL A 59 -15.50 -8.41 1.12
N LEU A 60 -14.47 -7.66 1.52
CA LEU A 60 -13.75 -7.90 2.77
C LEU A 60 -14.65 -7.77 4.01
N ARG A 61 -15.56 -6.79 4.03
CA ARG A 61 -16.49 -6.57 5.14
C ARG A 61 -17.44 -7.76 5.32
N ILE A 62 -18.03 -8.24 4.22
CA ILE A 62 -18.92 -9.41 4.23
C ILE A 62 -18.14 -10.65 4.72
N ASN A 63 -16.97 -10.91 4.12
CA ASN A 63 -16.13 -12.04 4.51
C ASN A 63 -15.70 -11.99 5.97
N LEU A 64 -15.42 -10.80 6.51
CA LEU A 64 -15.13 -10.60 7.92
C LEU A 64 -16.31 -10.99 8.81
N CYS A 65 -17.52 -10.55 8.46
CA CYS A 65 -18.74 -10.90 9.19
C CYS A 65 -18.97 -12.42 9.18
N GLU A 66 -18.88 -13.08 8.03
CA GLU A 66 -19.05 -14.54 7.93
C GLU A 66 -17.99 -15.31 8.73
N ARG A 67 -16.71 -14.93 8.59
CA ARG A 67 -15.61 -15.56 9.34
C ARG A 67 -15.77 -15.38 10.84
N ARG A 68 -16.27 -14.24 11.30
CA ARG A 68 -16.54 -14.01 12.73
C ARG A 68 -17.68 -14.89 13.26
N ARG A 69 -18.69 -15.22 12.44
CA ARG A 69 -19.74 -16.17 12.84
C ARG A 69 -19.18 -17.59 13.01
N GLN A 70 -18.25 -18.00 12.14
CA GLN A 70 -17.60 -19.32 12.19
C GLN A 70 -16.58 -19.42 13.35
N HIS A 71 -15.86 -18.34 13.62
CA HIS A 71 -14.84 -18.26 14.67
C HIS A 71 -15.15 -17.11 15.63
N PRO A 72 -16.08 -17.31 16.58
CA PRO A 72 -16.59 -16.23 17.45
C PRO A 72 -15.57 -15.74 18.48
N THR A 73 -14.52 -16.52 18.79
CA THR A 73 -13.50 -16.17 19.77
C THR A 73 -12.14 -15.96 19.10
N TYR A 74 -11.38 -15.00 19.63
CA TYR A 74 -10.03 -14.68 19.15
C TYR A 74 -9.13 -15.92 19.09
N SER A 75 -9.18 -16.79 20.11
CA SER A 75 -8.36 -18.01 20.15
C SER A 75 -8.65 -18.93 18.97
N LYS A 76 -9.94 -19.16 18.64
CA LYS A 76 -10.34 -19.97 17.49
C LYS A 76 -9.92 -19.31 16.17
N SER A 77 -10.15 -18.01 16.02
CA SER A 77 -9.73 -17.26 14.82
C SER A 77 -8.21 -17.26 14.64
N ARG A 78 -7.43 -17.23 15.74
CA ARG A 78 -5.97 -17.25 15.69
C ARG A 78 -5.43 -18.60 15.23
N ILE A 79 -6.01 -19.70 15.69
CA ILE A 79 -5.64 -21.06 15.28
C ILE A 79 -5.95 -21.25 13.78
N ASP A 80 -7.16 -20.90 13.35
CA ASP A 80 -7.55 -20.94 11.94
C ASP A 80 -6.69 -20.00 11.07
N ALA A 81 -6.35 -18.81 11.54
CA ALA A 81 -5.43 -17.95 10.80
C ALA A 81 -4.01 -18.53 10.71
N GLY A 82 -3.61 -19.44 11.59
CA GLY A 82 -2.36 -20.20 11.49
C GLY A 82 -2.41 -21.25 10.39
N THR A 83 -3.55 -21.92 10.20
CA THR A 83 -3.73 -22.94 9.16
C THR A 83 -3.92 -22.32 7.77
N VAL A 84 -4.70 -21.24 7.67
CA VAL A 84 -5.05 -20.61 6.39
C VAL A 84 -3.89 -19.82 5.78
N PHE A 85 -3.16 -19.04 6.58
CA PHE A 85 -2.13 -18.13 6.06
C PHE A 85 -0.73 -18.75 5.97
N GLY A 86 -0.52 -19.98 6.45
CA GLY A 86 0.76 -20.68 6.38
C GLY A 86 1.93 -19.84 6.92
N TYR A 87 3.00 -19.73 6.12
CA TYR A 87 4.20 -18.96 6.49
C TYR A 87 3.92 -17.46 6.59
N ARG A 88 4.29 -16.87 7.74
CA ARG A 88 4.26 -15.42 7.95
C ARG A 88 5.69 -14.91 8.01
N PRO A 89 6.08 -13.95 7.15
CA PRO A 89 7.40 -13.37 7.26
C PRO A 89 7.55 -12.69 8.62
N PRO A 90 8.73 -12.78 9.24
CA PRO A 90 8.99 -12.16 10.53
C PRO A 90 8.87 -10.64 10.42
N SER A 91 8.64 -9.95 11.55
CA SER A 91 8.59 -8.48 11.55
C SER A 91 9.92 -7.91 11.06
N LEU A 92 9.91 -6.71 10.47
CA LEU A 92 11.16 -6.02 10.09
C LEU A 92 12.13 -5.84 11.28
N THR A 93 11.58 -5.84 12.49
CA THR A 93 12.33 -5.72 13.74
C THR A 93 12.71 -7.06 14.36
N SER A 94 12.40 -8.21 13.73
CA SER A 94 12.68 -9.52 14.31
C SER A 94 14.17 -9.76 14.56
N ASN A 95 14.99 -9.17 13.71
CA ASN A 95 16.46 -9.24 13.77
C ASN A 95 17.05 -7.91 14.26
N TYR A 96 16.26 -7.04 14.87
CA TYR A 96 16.76 -5.78 15.39
C TYR A 96 17.77 -6.05 16.49
N GLN A 97 19.02 -5.70 16.22
CA GLN A 97 20.06 -5.64 17.23
C GLN A 97 20.07 -4.23 17.81
N GLY A 98 19.94 -4.15 19.13
CA GLY A 98 20.12 -2.88 19.83
C GLY A 98 21.55 -2.40 19.68
N PHE A 99 21.74 -1.10 19.47
CA PHE A 99 23.05 -0.48 19.41
C PHE A 99 23.24 0.43 20.61
N VAL A 100 24.47 0.49 21.11
CA VAL A 100 24.89 1.48 22.10
C VAL A 100 25.03 2.81 21.39
N LYS A 101 24.33 3.83 21.89
CA LYS A 101 24.25 5.15 21.25
C LYS A 101 25.63 5.81 21.17
N GLU A 102 26.42 5.64 22.22
CA GLU A 102 27.75 6.21 22.39
C GLU A 102 28.72 5.71 21.31
N ASP A 103 28.68 4.42 20.97
CA ASP A 103 29.51 3.81 19.93
C ASP A 103 29.16 4.33 18.52
N LEU A 104 27.87 4.57 18.28
CA LEU A 104 27.39 5.15 17.02
C LEU A 104 27.78 6.64 16.89
N VAL A 105 27.82 7.38 18.00
CA VAL A 105 28.29 8.76 18.02
C VAL A 105 29.79 8.83 17.77
N ALA A 106 30.58 7.92 18.37
CA ALA A 106 32.03 7.86 18.17
C ALA A 106 32.42 7.51 16.72
N THR A 107 31.62 6.69 16.03
CA THR A 107 31.86 6.29 14.63
C THR A 107 31.24 7.22 13.59
N ARG A 108 30.47 8.23 14.01
CA ARG A 108 29.80 9.19 13.13
C ARG A 108 30.82 10.07 12.41
N ARG A 109 30.81 10.05 11.08
CA ARG A 109 31.56 10.98 10.22
C ARG A 109 30.61 11.89 9.45
N SER A 110 30.80 13.20 9.52
CA SER A 110 30.05 14.20 8.75
C SER A 110 30.99 15.00 7.86
N ARG A 111 30.54 15.33 6.65
CA ARG A 111 31.26 16.23 5.73
C ARG A 111 31.32 17.69 6.20
N PHE A 112 30.50 18.06 7.18
CA PHE A 112 30.35 19.43 7.70
C PHE A 112 30.70 19.53 9.18
N GLN A 113 31.39 18.54 9.74
CA GLN A 113 31.94 18.66 11.09
C GLN A 113 33.28 19.40 10.99
N HIS A 114 33.26 20.69 11.41
CA HIS A 114 34.47 21.42 11.80
C HIS A 114 34.86 21.05 13.22
#